data_AF-A0A0N0LZR6-F1
#
_entry.id   AF-A0A0N0LZR6-F1
#
_cell.length_a   1.000
_cell.length_b   1.000
_cell.length_c   1.000
_cell.angle_alpha   90.00
_cell.angle_beta   90.00
_cell.angle_gamma   90.00
#
_symmetry.space_group_name_H-M   'P 1'
#
loop_
_entity.id
_entity.type
_entity.pdbx_description
1 polymer ?
#
loop_
_entity_poly.entity_id
_entity_poly.type
_entity_poly.pdbx_seq_one_letter_code
_entity_poly.pdbx_strand_id
1 'polypeptide(L)'
;MGLRTLRKEANLWLDIPIDVLTKDSNGDGVSDLVAAHLGIDVHADEAPFVVGSDATTCNQSATDPVTTVRRKVLLMLTGIDEAAIREPIDRAPNAPLFSGISRVSSGEKWPLFVKGRPADLACMVQLPMPVLVYGAKGEEALQRRSPDFRLIELPALVMNREKSRGYAICSSGWAGGTILFWLEDGAWRFETISSWIT
;
A
#
# COMPACT_ATOMS: atom_id res chain seq x y z
N MET A 1 43.24 2.36 15.61
CA MET A 1 42.09 2.36 14.68
C MET A 1 40.92 3.00 15.40
N GLY A 2 40.66 4.29 15.12
CA GLY A 2 39.77 5.13 15.92
C GLY A 2 38.30 4.97 15.53
N LEU A 3 37.43 4.78 16.53
CA LEU A 3 35.98 4.92 16.40
C LEU A 3 35.65 6.37 16.09
N ARG A 4 35.19 6.63 14.87
CA ARG A 4 34.70 7.93 14.43
C ARG A 4 33.27 8.08 14.97
N THR A 5 33.10 8.82 16.06
CA THR A 5 31.78 9.19 16.57
C THR A 5 31.10 10.12 15.56
N LEU A 6 29.93 9.71 15.05
CA LEU A 6 29.09 10.58 14.23
C LEU A 6 28.62 11.76 15.09
N ARG A 7 28.73 12.97 14.53
CA ARG A 7 28.39 14.23 15.22
C ARG A 7 26.88 14.26 15.50
N LYS A 8 26.50 14.43 16.76
CA LYS A 8 25.10 14.62 17.16
C LYS A 8 24.80 16.12 17.10
N GLU A 9 24.05 16.57 16.11
CA GLU A 9 23.57 17.96 16.02
C GLU A 9 22.15 18.04 16.57
N ALA A 10 21.94 18.90 17.57
CA ALA A 10 20.61 19.28 18.04
C ALA A 10 20.12 20.47 17.20
N ASN A 11 18.81 20.60 17.02
CA ASN A 11 18.17 21.66 16.24
C ASN A 11 18.34 21.55 14.71
N LEU A 12 18.24 20.34 14.17
CA LEU A 12 18.00 20.13 12.73
C LEU A 12 16.57 20.60 12.42
N TRP A 13 16.46 21.82 11.87
CA TRP A 13 15.23 22.31 11.29
C TRP A 13 15.30 22.06 9.78
N LEU A 14 14.23 21.51 9.21
CA LEU A 14 14.08 21.42 7.76
C LEU A 14 13.72 22.82 7.24
N ASP A 15 14.68 23.52 6.66
CA ASP A 15 14.45 24.78 5.94
C ASP A 15 14.03 24.47 4.50
N ILE A 16 12.78 24.04 4.34
CA ILE A 16 12.17 23.79 3.03
C ILE A 16 11.24 24.96 2.72
N PRO A 17 11.52 25.76 1.67
CA PRO A 17 10.64 26.84 1.26
C PRO A 17 9.21 26.35 0.98
N ILE A 18 8.20 27.13 1.38
CA ILE A 18 6.77 26.74 1.23
C ILE A 18 6.40 26.53 -0.25
N ASP A 19 6.97 27.32 -1.15
CA ASP A 19 6.79 27.16 -2.60
C ASP A 19 7.29 25.80 -3.09
N VAL A 20 8.35 25.25 -2.48
CA VAL A 20 8.85 23.90 -2.82
C VAL A 20 7.91 22.81 -2.28
N LEU A 21 7.26 23.04 -1.13
CA LEU A 21 6.31 22.08 -0.56
C LEU A 21 5.03 21.94 -1.39
N THR A 22 4.61 23.01 -2.06
CA THR A 22 3.35 23.07 -2.81
C THR A 22 3.52 23.04 -4.33
N LYS A 23 4.76 23.11 -4.83
CA LYS A 23 5.03 23.06 -6.27
C LYS A 23 4.53 21.75 -6.85
N ASP A 24 3.67 21.86 -7.85
CA ASP A 24 3.15 20.77 -8.67
C ASP A 24 3.41 21.18 -10.13
N SER A 25 4.52 20.69 -10.69
CA SER A 25 5.01 21.11 -12.01
C SER A 25 4.21 20.48 -13.16
N ASN A 26 3.53 19.35 -12.92
CA ASN A 26 2.81 18.59 -13.94
C ASN A 26 1.27 18.72 -13.82
N GLY A 27 0.77 19.32 -12.74
CA GLY A 27 -0.64 19.59 -12.48
C GLY A 27 -1.46 18.35 -12.11
N ASP A 28 -0.82 17.29 -11.61
CA ASP A 28 -1.48 16.03 -11.27
C ASP A 28 -2.09 16.00 -9.85
N GLY A 29 -1.94 17.10 -9.10
CA GLY A 29 -2.42 17.23 -7.73
C GLY A 29 -1.49 16.60 -6.68
N VAL A 30 -0.30 16.14 -7.08
CA VAL A 30 0.77 15.66 -6.21
C VAL A 30 1.92 16.66 -6.30
N SER A 31 2.45 17.11 -5.15
CA SER A 31 3.60 18.02 -5.19
C SER A 31 4.86 17.30 -5.69
N ASP A 32 5.73 18.03 -6.38
CA ASP A 32 7.01 17.54 -6.92
C ASP A 32 7.83 16.80 -5.84
N LEU A 33 7.78 17.29 -4.59
CA LEU A 33 8.46 16.67 -3.46
C LEU A 33 7.89 15.28 -3.13
N VAL A 34 6.56 15.14 -3.13
CA VAL A 34 5.87 13.87 -2.89
C VAL A 34 6.12 12.92 -4.06
N ALA A 35 6.03 13.40 -5.30
CA ALA A 35 6.31 12.62 -6.50
C ALA A 35 7.76 12.10 -6.52
N ALA A 36 8.73 12.94 -6.15
CA ALA A 36 10.13 12.54 -6.01
C ALA A 36 10.35 11.54 -4.87
N HIS A 37 9.68 11.70 -3.74
CA HIS A 37 9.79 10.82 -2.58
C HIS A 37 9.19 9.43 -2.86
N LEU A 38 8.02 9.39 -3.50
CA LEU A 38 7.34 8.17 -3.91
C LEU A 38 7.94 7.54 -5.17
N GLY A 39 8.89 8.23 -5.84
CA GLY A 39 9.47 7.73 -7.08
C GLY A 39 8.44 7.62 -8.21
N ILE A 40 7.54 8.58 -8.31
CA ILE A 40 6.56 8.67 -9.42
C ILE A 40 7.25 9.18 -10.69
N ASP A 41 8.13 10.19 -10.55
CA ASP A 41 8.84 10.86 -11.67
C ASP A 41 10.18 10.23 -12.04
N VAL A 42 10.32 8.91 -11.87
CA VAL A 42 11.56 8.18 -12.17
C VAL A 42 11.48 7.44 -13.51
N HIS A 43 12.54 6.73 -13.89
CA HIS A 43 12.50 5.88 -15.09
C HIS A 43 11.31 4.92 -15.04
N ALA A 44 10.69 4.67 -16.20
CA ALA A 44 9.43 3.92 -16.30
C ALA A 44 9.50 2.48 -15.74
N ASP A 45 10.69 1.90 -15.58
CA ASP A 45 10.88 0.58 -14.97
C ASP A 45 11.00 0.62 -13.43
N GLU A 46 11.24 1.80 -12.85
CA GLU A 46 11.24 2.06 -11.41
C GLU A 46 9.92 2.72 -10.95
N ALA A 47 9.20 3.40 -11.84
CA ALA A 47 7.97 4.11 -11.52
C ALA A 47 6.83 3.14 -11.15
N PRO A 48 6.00 3.49 -10.16
CA PRO A 48 4.83 2.69 -9.82
C PRO A 48 3.77 2.75 -10.92
N PHE A 49 3.05 1.64 -11.09
CA PHE A 49 1.80 1.65 -11.85
C PHE A 49 0.66 2.16 -10.98
N VAL A 50 -0.06 3.17 -11.47
CA VAL A 50 -1.24 3.72 -10.80
C VAL A 50 -2.47 2.96 -11.27
N VAL A 51 -3.15 2.27 -10.35
CA VAL A 51 -4.34 1.46 -10.69
C VAL A 51 -5.44 2.35 -11.28
N GLY A 52 -5.93 1.97 -12.47
CA GLY A 52 -6.94 2.72 -13.23
C GLY A 52 -6.38 3.76 -14.20
N SER A 53 -5.06 4.00 -14.22
CA SER A 53 -4.43 4.91 -15.19
C SER A 53 -4.57 4.46 -16.65
N ASP A 54 -4.74 3.17 -16.88
CA ASP A 54 -4.91 2.54 -18.20
C ASP A 54 -6.39 2.35 -18.59
N ALA A 55 -7.34 2.78 -17.74
CA ALA A 55 -8.77 2.50 -17.92
C ALA A 55 -9.35 2.99 -19.25
N THR A 56 -8.78 4.05 -19.84
CA THR A 56 -9.20 4.60 -21.15
C THR A 56 -8.80 3.72 -22.33
N THR A 57 -7.79 2.87 -22.16
CA THR A 57 -7.27 1.96 -23.19
C THR A 57 -7.86 0.54 -23.09
N CYS A 58 -8.58 0.28 -22.01
CA CYS A 58 -9.10 -1.04 -21.69
C CYS A 58 -10.50 -1.26 -22.28
N ASN A 59 -10.67 -2.39 -22.99
CA ASN A 59 -11.99 -2.86 -23.41
C ASN A 59 -12.74 -3.41 -22.18
N GLN A 60 -13.63 -2.60 -21.61
CA GLN A 60 -14.41 -2.92 -20.40
C GLN A 60 -15.38 -4.11 -20.56
N SER A 61 -15.53 -4.66 -21.77
CA SER A 61 -16.53 -5.68 -22.08
C SER A 61 -16.21 -7.10 -21.58
N ALA A 62 -15.03 -7.34 -21.00
CA ALA A 62 -14.68 -8.62 -20.41
C ALA A 62 -14.01 -8.42 -19.04
N THR A 63 -14.79 -8.09 -18.02
CA THR A 63 -14.31 -8.07 -16.65
C THR A 63 -13.90 -9.49 -16.25
N ASP A 64 -12.59 -9.77 -16.23
CA ASP A 64 -12.06 -11.03 -15.71
C ASP A 64 -12.61 -11.24 -14.29
N PRO A 65 -13.31 -12.36 -14.00
CA PRO A 65 -13.84 -12.65 -12.68
C PRO A 65 -12.79 -12.53 -11.57
N VAL A 66 -11.52 -12.82 -11.90
CA VAL A 66 -10.38 -12.69 -10.98
C VAL A 66 -10.12 -11.23 -10.60
N THR A 67 -10.29 -10.28 -11.51
CA THR A 67 -10.10 -8.85 -11.25
C THR A 67 -11.12 -8.32 -10.25
N THR A 68 -12.37 -8.80 -10.30
CA THR A 68 -13.42 -8.45 -9.33
C THR A 68 -13.06 -8.94 -7.92
N VAL A 69 -12.59 -10.19 -7.80
CA VAL A 69 -12.14 -10.74 -6.52
C VAL A 69 -10.93 -9.97 -5.99
N ARG A 70 -9.93 -9.71 -6.85
CA ARG A 70 -8.71 -8.97 -6.49
C ARG A 70 -9.03 -7.56 -5.99
N ARG A 71 -9.94 -6.85 -6.67
CA ARG A 71 -10.44 -5.54 -6.24
C ARG A 71 -11.06 -5.60 -4.84
N LYS A 72 -11.88 -6.61 -4.56
CA LYS A 72 -12.51 -6.76 -3.25
C LYS A 72 -11.49 -7.10 -2.15
N VAL A 73 -10.52 -7.97 -2.44
CA VAL A 73 -9.43 -8.28 -1.50
C VAL A 73 -8.59 -7.04 -1.20
N LEU A 74 -8.27 -6.23 -2.21
CA LEU A 74 -7.59 -4.95 -2.03
C LEU A 74 -8.38 -4.00 -1.12
N LEU A 75 -9.68 -3.87 -1.32
CA LEU A 75 -10.54 -3.07 -0.44
C LEU A 75 -10.57 -3.58 1.00
N MET A 76 -10.45 -4.89 1.22
CA MET A 76 -10.39 -5.46 2.57
C MET A 76 -9.02 -5.25 3.26
N LEU A 77 -7.95 -5.01 2.49
CA LEU A 77 -6.66 -4.58 3.05
C LEU A 77 -6.69 -3.11 3.51
N THR A 78 -7.71 -2.34 3.12
CA THR A 78 -7.94 -0.96 3.54
C THR A 78 -9.02 -0.88 4.61
N GLY A 79 -9.00 0.15 5.46
CA GLY A 79 -10.08 0.34 6.45
C GLY A 79 -10.01 -0.64 7.62
N ILE A 80 -8.84 -1.24 7.88
CA ILE A 80 -8.62 -2.03 9.09
C ILE A 80 -8.51 -1.07 10.28
N ASP A 81 -9.65 -0.85 10.94
CA ASP A 81 -9.79 -0.09 12.19
C ASP A 81 -9.49 -1.00 13.40
N GLU A 82 -8.31 -1.61 13.41
CA GLU A 82 -7.89 -2.41 14.56
C GLU A 82 -6.91 -1.59 15.44
N ALA A 83 -6.76 -1.95 16.71
CA ALA A 83 -5.92 -1.21 17.64
C ALA A 83 -4.45 -1.62 17.48
N ALA A 84 -3.68 -0.94 16.63
CA ALA A 84 -2.24 -1.13 16.60
C ALA A 84 -1.59 -0.60 17.88
N ILE A 85 -0.75 -1.41 18.52
CA ILE A 85 0.12 -0.95 19.61
C ILE A 85 1.26 -0.16 18.98
N ARG A 86 1.29 1.16 19.17
CA ARG A 86 2.42 2.00 18.76
C ARG A 86 3.50 1.95 19.84
N GLU A 87 4.64 1.34 19.54
CA GLU A 87 5.83 1.47 20.38
C GLU A 87 6.63 2.72 19.96
N PRO A 88 6.90 3.68 20.86
CA PRO A 88 7.73 4.83 20.51
C PRO A 88 9.18 4.41 20.27
N ILE A 89 9.74 4.82 19.13
CA ILE A 89 11.13 4.53 18.69
C ILE A 89 12.17 5.11 19.68
N ASP A 90 11.82 6.15 20.42
CA ASP A 90 12.70 6.81 21.40
C ASP A 90 12.05 6.80 22.79
N ARG A 91 12.16 5.66 23.48
CA ARG A 91 11.56 5.44 24.80
C ARG A 91 12.54 5.78 25.92
N ALA A 92 12.16 6.72 26.78
CA ALA A 92 12.87 6.92 28.05
C ALA A 92 12.78 5.65 28.92
N PRO A 93 13.83 5.25 29.66
CA PRO A 93 13.89 3.97 30.38
C PRO A 93 12.70 3.65 31.29
N ASN A 94 12.00 4.69 31.77
CA ASN A 94 10.89 4.59 32.71
C ASN A 94 9.52 4.98 32.11
N ALA A 95 9.45 5.24 30.79
CA ALA A 95 8.17 5.52 30.15
C ALA A 95 7.29 4.25 30.13
N PRO A 96 5.97 4.33 30.39
CA PRO A 96 5.09 3.17 30.32
C PRO A 96 5.12 2.55 28.91
N LEU A 97 5.20 1.22 28.85
CA LEU A 97 5.23 0.44 27.59
C LEU A 97 4.05 0.74 26.65
N PHE A 98 2.92 1.18 27.21
CA PHE A 98 1.66 1.40 26.50
C PHE A 98 1.23 2.87 26.57
N SER A 99 2.08 3.81 26.17
CA SER A 99 1.69 5.23 26.08
C SER A 99 0.75 5.43 24.89
N GLY A 100 -0.52 5.07 25.07
CA GLY A 100 -1.60 5.36 24.14
C GLY A 100 -1.84 4.24 23.13
N ILE A 101 -2.80 3.37 23.44
CA ILE A 101 -3.56 2.65 22.41
C ILE A 101 -4.22 3.73 21.54
N SER A 102 -3.58 4.07 20.43
CA SER A 102 -4.11 4.99 19.45
C SER A 102 -4.58 4.14 18.29
N ARG A 103 -5.90 4.11 18.06
CA ARG A 103 -6.45 3.47 16.87
C ARG A 103 -5.88 4.21 15.66
N VAL A 104 -5.10 3.51 14.86
CA VAL A 104 -4.66 4.01 13.57
C VAL A 104 -5.73 3.55 12.60
N SER A 105 -6.63 4.46 12.20
CA SER A 105 -7.49 4.18 11.07
C SER A 105 -6.67 4.35 9.79
N SER A 106 -6.57 3.28 9.01
CA SER A 106 -6.30 3.43 7.58
C SER A 106 -7.59 3.94 6.96
N GLY A 107 -7.85 5.25 7.04
CA GLY A 107 -9.08 5.82 6.49
C GLY A 107 -9.26 5.42 5.00
N GLU A 108 -10.49 5.30 4.52
CA GLU A 108 -10.84 4.88 3.15
C GLU A 108 -10.18 5.68 2.01
N LYS A 109 -9.42 6.73 2.32
CA LYS A 109 -8.75 7.64 1.39
C LYS A 109 -7.21 7.55 1.40
N TRP A 110 -6.61 6.70 2.24
CA TRP A 110 -5.15 6.59 2.29
C TRP A 110 -4.61 5.86 1.06
N PRO A 111 -3.52 6.34 0.44
CA PRO A 111 -2.93 5.65 -0.69
C PRO A 111 -2.40 4.29 -0.24
N LEU A 112 -2.64 3.26 -1.06
CA LEU A 112 -2.02 1.95 -0.88
C LEU A 112 -0.76 1.84 -1.71
N PHE A 113 0.31 1.39 -1.06
CA PHE A 113 1.57 1.09 -1.70
C PHE A 113 1.77 -0.41 -1.71
N VAL A 114 1.74 -0.97 -2.92
CA VAL A 114 1.58 -2.40 -3.13
C VAL A 114 2.78 -2.94 -3.87
N LYS A 115 3.28 -4.09 -3.42
CA LYS A 115 4.26 -4.87 -4.18
C LYS A 115 3.52 -5.83 -5.11
N GLY A 116 3.82 -5.75 -6.40
CA GLY A 116 3.15 -6.60 -7.39
C GLY A 116 3.61 -6.36 -8.82
N ARG A 117 2.95 -7.04 -9.76
CA ARG A 117 3.15 -6.79 -11.19
C ARG A 117 2.03 -5.88 -11.68
N PRO A 118 2.33 -4.79 -12.41
CA PRO A 118 1.31 -3.93 -13.01
C PRO A 118 0.26 -4.70 -13.82
N ALA A 119 0.69 -5.73 -14.56
CA ALA A 119 -0.20 -6.58 -15.37
C ALA A 119 -1.30 -7.29 -14.56
N ASP A 120 -1.10 -7.54 -13.26
CA ASP A 120 -2.12 -8.17 -12.40
C ASP A 120 -3.25 -7.20 -12.03
N LEU A 121 -3.04 -5.90 -12.20
CA LEU A 121 -3.97 -4.84 -11.85
C LEU A 121 -4.33 -3.94 -13.04
N ALA A 122 -3.84 -4.29 -14.24
CA ALA A 122 -4.19 -3.64 -15.49
C ALA A 122 -5.70 -3.72 -15.74
N CYS A 123 -6.26 -2.67 -16.30
CA CYS A 123 -7.69 -2.53 -16.59
C CYS A 123 -8.62 -2.66 -15.38
N MET A 124 -8.09 -2.60 -14.15
CA MET A 124 -8.91 -2.53 -12.96
C MET A 124 -9.53 -1.14 -12.85
N VAL A 125 -10.85 -1.10 -12.60
CA VAL A 125 -11.56 0.15 -12.31
C VAL A 125 -10.91 0.84 -11.11
N GLN A 126 -10.77 2.16 -11.22
CA GLN A 126 -10.21 2.99 -10.16
C GLN A 126 -10.84 2.68 -8.80
N LEU A 127 -9.98 2.54 -7.80
CA LEU A 127 -10.37 2.31 -6.42
C LEU A 127 -10.70 3.64 -5.72
N PRO A 128 -11.47 3.62 -4.61
CA PRO A 128 -11.79 4.83 -3.85
C PRO A 128 -10.56 5.58 -3.31
N MET A 129 -9.43 4.89 -3.21
CA MET A 129 -8.12 5.41 -2.84
C MET A 129 -7.10 5.21 -3.97
N PRO A 130 -6.04 6.05 -4.06
CA PRO A 130 -4.92 5.80 -4.94
C PRO A 130 -4.23 4.48 -4.58
N VAL A 131 -3.92 3.65 -5.58
CA VAL A 131 -3.14 2.42 -5.38
C VAL A 131 -1.95 2.45 -6.33
N LEU A 132 -0.76 2.45 -5.74
CA LEU A 132 0.53 2.50 -6.43
C LEU A 132 1.19 1.13 -6.35
N VAL A 133 1.45 0.52 -7.49
CA VAL A 133 1.98 -0.84 -7.60
C VAL A 133 3.44 -0.78 -8.04
N TYR A 134 4.33 -1.17 -7.15
CA TYR A 134 5.77 -1.22 -7.39
C TYR A 134 6.19 -2.64 -7.78
N GLY A 135 6.91 -2.75 -8.89
CA GLY A 135 7.71 -3.93 -9.22
C GLY A 135 8.99 -3.98 -8.38
N ALA A 136 9.79 -5.05 -8.57
CA ALA A 136 11.02 -5.25 -7.79
C ALA A 136 12.02 -4.09 -7.89
N LYS A 137 12.24 -3.56 -9.10
CA LYS A 137 13.13 -2.40 -9.30
C LYS A 137 12.61 -1.12 -8.64
N GLY A 138 11.29 -0.89 -8.71
CA GLY A 138 10.64 0.24 -8.04
C GLY A 138 10.74 0.14 -6.52
N GLU A 139 10.57 -1.06 -5.95
CA GLU A 139 10.79 -1.31 -4.52
C GLU A 139 12.24 -1.00 -4.11
N GLU A 140 13.23 -1.46 -4.87
CA GLU A 140 14.64 -1.15 -4.60
C GLU A 140 14.94 0.35 -4.72
N ALA A 141 14.36 1.03 -5.70
CA ALA A 141 14.47 2.48 -5.85
C ALA A 141 13.83 3.24 -4.67
N LEU A 142 12.65 2.78 -4.22
CA LEU A 142 11.93 3.35 -3.10
C LEU A 142 12.68 3.15 -1.79
N GLN A 143 13.20 1.95 -1.53
CA GLN A 143 14.00 1.65 -0.32
C GLN A 143 15.30 2.46 -0.27
N ARG A 144 15.91 2.78 -1.42
CA ARG A 144 17.09 3.66 -1.49
C ARG A 144 16.76 5.11 -1.11
N ARG A 145 15.56 5.59 -1.43
CA ARG A 145 15.09 6.96 -1.12
C ARG A 145 14.53 7.09 0.28
N SER A 146 13.77 6.08 0.69
CA SER A 146 13.03 6.00 1.94
C SER A 146 13.33 4.66 2.61
N PRO A 147 14.43 4.58 3.38
CA PRO A 147 14.74 3.40 4.16
C PRO A 147 13.54 3.01 5.05
N ASP A 148 13.32 1.72 5.21
CA ASP A 148 12.19 1.14 5.97
C ASP A 148 10.78 1.35 5.37
N PHE A 149 10.67 1.83 4.13
CA PHE A 149 9.40 1.80 3.42
C PHE A 149 8.96 0.35 3.12
N ARG A 150 7.80 -0.06 3.66
CA ARG A 150 7.24 -1.41 3.50
C ARG A 150 6.02 -1.39 2.59
N LEU A 151 6.12 -2.11 1.49
CA LEU A 151 5.01 -2.32 0.57
C LEU A 151 4.12 -3.46 1.09
N ILE A 152 2.82 -3.33 0.89
CA ILE A 152 1.87 -4.42 1.14
C ILE A 152 1.97 -5.42 0.00
N GLU A 153 2.20 -6.68 0.30
CA GLU A 153 2.18 -7.74 -0.71
C GLU A 153 0.74 -8.09 -1.08
N LEU A 154 0.46 -8.21 -2.38
CA LEU A 154 -0.85 -8.69 -2.83
C LEU A 154 -1.03 -10.15 -2.41
N PRO A 155 -2.14 -10.47 -1.73
CA PRO A 155 -2.52 -11.85 -1.47
C PRO A 155 -2.59 -12.66 -2.76
N ALA A 156 -1.91 -13.80 -2.79
CA ALA A 156 -2.12 -14.77 -3.85
C ALA A 156 -3.57 -15.29 -3.77
N LEU A 157 -4.28 -15.23 -4.90
CA LEU A 157 -5.62 -15.80 -5.01
C LEU A 157 -5.51 -17.27 -5.40
N VAL A 158 -5.93 -18.17 -4.52
CA VAL A 158 -5.98 -19.61 -4.80
C VAL A 158 -7.39 -19.95 -5.22
N MET A 159 -7.59 -20.31 -6.49
CA MET A 159 -8.91 -20.58 -7.05
C MET A 159 -9.03 -22.02 -7.56
N ASN A 160 -10.26 -22.53 -7.63
CA ASN A 160 -10.55 -23.75 -8.36
C ASN A 160 -10.36 -23.55 -9.88
N ARG A 161 -10.29 -24.66 -10.62
CA ARG A 161 -10.09 -24.65 -12.08
C ARG A 161 -11.14 -23.84 -12.84
N GLU A 162 -12.38 -23.83 -12.35
CA GLU A 162 -13.52 -23.12 -12.95
C GLU A 162 -13.53 -21.62 -12.61
N LYS A 163 -12.63 -21.14 -11.75
CA LYS A 163 -12.60 -19.77 -11.24
C LYS A 163 -13.94 -19.32 -10.62
N SER A 164 -14.65 -20.23 -9.98
CA SER A 164 -15.95 -20.00 -9.33
C SER A 164 -15.86 -19.94 -7.81
N ARG A 165 -14.75 -20.41 -7.20
CA ARG A 165 -14.50 -20.30 -5.76
C ARG A 165 -13.01 -20.37 -5.44
N GLY A 166 -12.63 -19.87 -4.29
CA GLY A 166 -11.25 -19.86 -3.85
C GLY A 166 -11.07 -19.19 -2.50
N TYR A 167 -9.81 -18.98 -2.14
CA TYR A 167 -9.46 -18.24 -0.95
C TYR A 167 -8.24 -17.35 -1.17
N ALA A 168 -8.07 -16.35 -0.31
CA ALA A 168 -6.92 -15.47 -0.26
C ALA A 168 -6.44 -15.34 1.18
N ILE A 169 -5.13 -15.39 1.40
CA ILE A 169 -4.51 -15.11 2.71
C ILE A 169 -4.01 -13.68 2.67
N CYS A 170 -4.61 -12.82 3.48
CA CYS A 170 -4.30 -11.40 3.53
C CYS A 170 -3.54 -11.02 4.81
N SER A 171 -2.62 -10.06 4.69
CA SER A 171 -1.84 -9.50 5.79
C SER A 171 -1.63 -8.01 5.54
N SER A 172 -1.93 -7.20 6.55
CA SER A 172 -1.59 -5.77 6.64
C SER A 172 -0.44 -5.51 7.62
N GLY A 173 0.36 -6.55 7.90
CA GLY A 173 1.52 -6.50 8.79
C GLY A 173 1.20 -7.00 10.19
N TRP A 174 0.32 -6.30 10.90
CA TRP A 174 -0.04 -6.60 12.30
C TRP A 174 -1.45 -7.19 12.45
N ALA A 175 -2.23 -7.20 11.37
CA ALA A 175 -3.51 -7.86 11.27
C ALA A 175 -3.60 -8.63 9.94
N GLY A 176 -4.40 -9.69 9.91
CA GLY A 176 -4.60 -10.46 8.69
C GLY A 176 -5.60 -11.59 8.86
N GLY A 177 -5.69 -12.45 7.85
CA GLY A 177 -6.69 -13.51 7.84
C GLY A 177 -6.75 -14.30 6.54
N THR A 178 -7.75 -15.18 6.47
CA THR A 178 -8.10 -15.94 5.28
C THR A 178 -9.52 -15.59 4.89
N ILE A 179 -9.69 -15.20 3.64
CA ILE A 179 -10.99 -14.87 3.05
C ILE A 179 -11.34 -15.96 2.06
N LEU A 180 -12.49 -16.60 2.26
CA LEU A 180 -13.13 -17.46 1.28
C LEU A 180 -13.99 -16.61 0.34
N PHE A 181 -14.01 -16.95 -0.94
CA PHE A 181 -14.90 -16.32 -1.92
C PHE A 181 -15.49 -17.37 -2.86
N TRP A 182 -16.75 -17.17 -3.26
CA TRP A 182 -17.45 -18.05 -4.18
C TRP A 182 -18.49 -17.28 -5.00
N LEU A 183 -18.76 -17.76 -6.20
CA LEU A 183 -19.79 -17.25 -7.08
C LEU A 183 -21.12 -17.92 -6.74
N GLU A 184 -22.13 -17.12 -6.44
CA GLU A 184 -23.50 -17.54 -6.11
C GLU A 184 -24.46 -16.64 -6.88
N ASP A 185 -25.34 -17.24 -7.70
CA ASP A 185 -26.32 -16.52 -8.53
C ASP A 185 -25.71 -15.40 -9.39
N GLY A 186 -24.49 -15.60 -9.89
CA GLY A 186 -23.77 -14.62 -10.71
C GLY A 186 -23.12 -13.48 -9.92
N ALA A 187 -23.21 -13.49 -8.59
CA ALA A 187 -22.58 -12.52 -7.70
C ALA A 187 -21.46 -13.17 -6.88
N TRP A 188 -20.36 -12.43 -6.67
CA TRP A 188 -19.29 -12.88 -5.78
C TRP A 188 -19.69 -12.66 -4.31
N ARG A 189 -19.61 -13.73 -3.52
CA ARG A 189 -19.74 -13.75 -2.07
C ARG A 189 -18.37 -13.89 -1.42
N PHE A 190 -18.26 -13.38 -0.19
CA PHE A 190 -17.02 -13.35 0.57
C PHE A 190 -17.30 -13.66 2.04
N GLU A 191 -16.44 -14.43 2.67
CA GLU A 191 -16.50 -14.75 4.09
C GLU A 191 -15.09 -14.80 4.69
N THR A 192 -14.89 -14.13 5.82
CA THR A 192 -13.64 -14.23 6.57
C THR A 192 -13.70 -15.48 7.45
N ILE A 193 -12.88 -16.49 7.14
CA ILE A 193 -12.88 -17.79 7.84
C ILE A 193 -11.79 -17.90 8.91
N SER A 194 -10.82 -16.99 8.91
CA SER A 194 -9.84 -16.84 9.98
C SER A 194 -9.34 -15.40 10.04
N SER A 195 -9.08 -14.87 11.23
CA SER A 195 -8.42 -13.59 11.44
C SER A 195 -7.38 -13.68 12.55
N TRP A 196 -6.37 -12.82 12.49
CA TRP A 196 -5.32 -12.72 13.51
C TRP A 196 -4.85 -11.27 13.68
N ILE A 197 -4.35 -10.98 14.87
CA ILE A 197 -3.70 -9.73 15.28
C ILE A 197 -2.42 -10.14 16.03
N THR A 198 -1.28 -9.54 15.71
CA THR A 198 0.02 -9.79 16.35
C THR A 198 0.50 -8.61 17.18
#